data_AF-A0A6J0XBR4-F1
#
_entry.id   AF-A0A6J0XBR4-F1
#
_cell.length_a   1.000
_cell.length_b   1.000
_cell.length_c   1.000
_cell.angle_alpha   90.00
_cell.angle_beta   90.00
_cell.angle_gamma   90.00
#
_symmetry.space_group_name_H-M   'P 1'
#
loop_
_entity.id
_entity.type
_entity.pdbx_description
1 polymer ?
#
loop_
_entity_poly.entity_id
_entity_poly.type
_entity_poly.pdbx_seq_one_letter_code
_entity_poly.pdbx_strand_id
1 'polypeptide(L)'
;MASVWKRLQRVGKHASKFQFVASYQELMVECTKKWQPDKLVVVWTRRSRRKSSKAHSWQPGIKNPYRGVVVWPVPENIEITVTLFKDPHAEEFEDKEWTFVIENVS
;
A
#
# COMPACT_ATOMS: atom_id res chain seq x y z
N MET A 1 27.31 7.18 -2.27
CA MET A 1 28.09 5.93 -2.39
C MET A 1 27.26 4.66 -2.59
N ALA A 2 26.08 4.47 -1.96
CA ALA A 2 25.30 3.22 -2.06
C ALA A 2 24.52 2.98 -3.40
N SER A 3 24.36 3.99 -4.26
CA SER A 3 23.51 3.88 -5.45
C SER A 3 24.18 3.17 -6.64
N VAL A 4 25.49 3.37 -6.82
CA VAL A 4 26.26 2.76 -7.92
C VAL A 4 26.43 1.26 -7.71
N TRP A 5 26.75 0.84 -6.48
CA TRP A 5 26.86 -0.58 -6.11
C TRP A 5 25.55 -1.35 -6.34
N LYS A 6 24.39 -0.74 -6.00
CA LYS A 6 23.06 -1.31 -6.28
C LYS A 6 22.72 -1.37 -7.78
N ARG A 7 23.32 -0.53 -8.63
CA ARG A 7 23.17 -0.63 -10.09
C ARG A 7 24.04 -1.74 -10.64
N LEU A 8 25.26 -1.91 -10.13
CA LEU A 8 26.18 -3.00 -10.48
C LEU A 8 25.63 -4.37 -10.07
N GLN A 9 24.99 -4.49 -8.90
CA GLN A 9 24.32 -5.73 -8.46
C GLN A 9 23.18 -6.21 -9.40
N ARG A 10 22.73 -5.38 -10.34
CA ARG A 10 21.70 -5.76 -11.32
C ARG A 10 22.27 -6.25 -12.65
N VAL A 11 23.57 -6.10 -12.86
CA VAL A 11 24.23 -6.54 -14.09
C VAL A 11 24.14 -8.06 -14.15
N GLY A 12 23.63 -8.58 -15.26
CA GLY A 12 23.42 -10.02 -15.45
C GLY A 12 22.11 -10.58 -14.88
N LYS A 13 21.28 -9.79 -14.19
CA LYS A 13 19.97 -10.24 -13.71
C LYS A 13 18.88 -10.08 -14.77
N HIS A 14 17.93 -11.00 -14.82
CA HIS A 14 16.70 -10.83 -15.59
C HIS A 14 15.77 -9.86 -14.89
N ALA A 15 15.14 -8.98 -15.66
CA ALA A 15 14.21 -7.98 -15.16
C ALA A 15 12.86 -8.11 -15.84
N SER A 16 11.79 -8.26 -15.04
CA SER A 16 10.42 -8.34 -15.54
C SER A 16 9.55 -7.30 -14.84
N LYS A 17 8.62 -6.69 -15.57
CA LYS A 17 7.65 -5.75 -15.01
C LYS A 17 6.38 -6.50 -14.63
N PHE A 18 5.93 -6.28 -13.41
CA PHE A 18 4.67 -6.78 -12.87
C PHE A 18 3.76 -5.59 -12.57
N GLN A 19 2.48 -5.73 -12.85
CA GLN A 19 1.45 -4.81 -12.40
C GLN A 19 0.70 -5.46 -11.24
N PHE A 20 0.61 -4.74 -10.13
CA PHE A 20 -0.19 -5.13 -8.99
C PHE A 20 -1.33 -4.13 -8.86
N VAL A 21 -2.52 -4.66 -8.63
CA VAL A 21 -3.76 -3.91 -8.39
C VAL A 21 -4.30 -4.34 -7.05
N ALA A 22 -4.66 -3.38 -6.20
CA ALA A 22 -5.59 -3.66 -5.12
C ALA A 22 -6.85 -2.84 -5.26
N SER A 23 -7.96 -3.49 -4.98
CA SER A 23 -9.30 -2.95 -4.99
C SER A 23 -9.79 -2.86 -3.55
N TYR A 24 -10.07 -1.65 -3.07
CA TYR A 24 -10.62 -1.45 -1.74
C TYR A 24 -12.14 -1.51 -1.75
N GLN A 25 -12.72 -2.22 -0.78
CA GLN A 25 -14.17 -2.32 -0.60
C GLN A 25 -14.56 -1.82 0.79
N GLU A 26 -13.88 -2.32 1.82
CA GLU A 26 -14.16 -1.99 3.21
C GLU A 26 -12.87 -1.97 4.03
N LEU A 27 -12.79 -1.04 4.99
CA LEU A 27 -11.76 -0.97 6.02
C LEU A 27 -12.44 -0.75 7.37
N MET A 28 -12.20 -1.64 8.32
CA MET A 28 -12.69 -1.53 9.68
C MET A 28 -11.58 -1.03 10.60
N VAL A 29 -11.85 0.06 11.33
CA VAL A 29 -10.87 0.69 12.23
C VAL A 29 -11.48 0.90 13.60
N GLU A 30 -10.84 0.29 14.60
CA GLU A 30 -11.11 0.55 16.01
C GLU A 30 -10.26 1.74 16.49
N CYS A 31 -10.96 2.70 17.07
CA CYS A 31 -10.46 4.00 17.49
C CYS A 31 -10.46 4.10 19.01
N THR A 32 -10.00 5.23 19.54
CA THR A 32 -10.02 5.49 20.99
C THR A 32 -10.86 6.72 21.30
N LYS A 33 -11.21 6.93 22.57
CA LYS A 33 -11.93 8.14 22.98
C LYS A 33 -11.19 9.43 22.63
N LYS A 34 -9.84 9.40 22.59
CA LYS A 34 -9.00 10.56 22.30
C LYS A 34 -8.77 10.80 20.81
N TRP A 35 -9.05 9.81 19.96
CA TRP A 35 -8.78 9.89 18.53
C TRP A 35 -9.84 9.14 17.74
N GLN A 36 -10.56 9.89 16.90
CA GLN A 36 -11.54 9.41 15.93
C GLN A 36 -11.26 10.16 14.62
N PRO A 37 -10.94 9.46 13.53
CA PRO A 37 -10.65 10.09 12.24
C PRO A 37 -11.94 10.57 11.58
N ASP A 38 -11.87 11.67 10.82
CA ASP A 38 -12.96 12.08 9.91
C ASP A 38 -12.88 11.25 8.62
N LYS A 39 -11.71 11.27 7.99
CA LYS A 39 -11.46 10.54 6.74
C LYS A 39 -10.16 9.77 6.81
N LEU A 40 -10.15 8.60 6.20
CA LEU A 40 -8.97 7.75 6.10
C LEU A 40 -8.57 7.52 4.65
N VAL A 41 -7.27 7.32 4.45
CA VAL A 41 -6.68 6.85 3.19
C VAL A 41 -5.83 5.62 3.43
N VAL A 42 -5.77 4.73 2.44
CA VAL A 42 -4.81 3.62 2.41
C VAL A 42 -3.64 4.02 1.53
N VAL A 43 -2.42 3.94 2.09
CA VAL A 43 -1.19 4.40 1.44
C VAL A 43 -0.20 3.26 1.27
N TRP A 44 0.23 3.03 0.05
CA TRP A 44 1.31 2.11 -0.29
C TRP A 44 2.62 2.88 -0.29
N THR A 45 3.57 2.43 0.51
CA THR A 45 4.89 3.04 0.59
C THR A 45 5.99 2.01 0.35
N ARG A 46 7.01 2.41 -0.41
CA ARG A 46 8.26 1.67 -0.53
C ARG A 46 9.39 2.62 -0.87
N ARG A 47 10.30 2.81 0.09
CA ARG A 47 11.38 3.80 -0.02
C ARG A 47 10.79 5.18 -0.32
N SER A 48 11.22 5.85 -1.39
CA SER A 48 10.70 7.16 -1.81
C SER A 48 9.42 7.11 -2.66
N ARG A 49 8.88 5.92 -2.95
CA ARG A 49 7.63 5.79 -3.72
C ARG A 49 6.44 5.72 -2.78
N ARG A 50 5.38 6.45 -3.14
CA ARG A 50 4.12 6.52 -2.41
C ARG A 50 2.95 6.52 -3.40
N LYS A 51 1.89 5.78 -3.09
CA LYS A 51 0.59 5.81 -3.78
C LYS A 51 -0.51 5.76 -2.72
N SER A 52 -1.55 6.55 -2.87
CA SER A 52 -2.65 6.66 -1.89
C SER A 52 -4.00 6.46 -2.57
N SER A 53 -4.96 5.89 -1.83
CA SER A 53 -6.37 5.98 -2.17
C SER A 53 -6.89 7.41 -2.04
N LYS A 54 -8.10 7.64 -2.54
CA LYS A 54 -8.91 8.80 -2.15
C LYS A 54 -9.25 8.70 -0.66
N ALA A 55 -9.51 9.85 -0.07
CA ALA A 55 -9.97 9.95 1.31
C ALA A 55 -11.45 9.59 1.39
N HIS A 56 -11.79 8.66 2.28
CA HIS A 56 -13.17 8.24 2.50
C HIS A 56 -13.53 8.38 3.97
N SER A 57 -14.78 8.77 4.23
CA SER A 57 -15.25 9.04 5.58
C SER A 57 -15.29 7.77 6.43
N TRP A 58 -14.82 7.90 7.67
CA TRP A 58 -14.98 6.87 8.68
C TRP A 58 -16.34 7.05 9.37
N GLN A 59 -17.11 5.97 9.47
CA GLN A 59 -18.44 5.99 10.07
C GLN A 59 -18.47 5.11 11.33
N PRO A 60 -18.83 5.65 12.50
CA PRO A 60 -18.88 4.89 13.74
C PRO A 60 -19.99 3.82 13.70
N GLY A 61 -19.74 2.67 14.34
CA GLY A 61 -20.72 1.60 14.45
C GLY A 61 -21.79 1.89 15.50
N ILE A 62 -23.01 1.37 15.27
CA ILE A 62 -24.16 1.56 16.17
C ILE A 62 -23.91 0.93 17.55
N LYS A 63 -23.34 -0.28 17.60
CA LYS A 63 -23.09 -1.00 18.86
C LYS A 63 -21.85 -0.49 19.59
N ASN A 64 -20.81 -0.11 18.86
CA ASN A 64 -19.56 0.39 19.40
C ASN A 64 -19.16 1.64 18.61
N PRO A 65 -19.35 2.85 19.15
CA PRO A 65 -19.05 4.08 18.42
C PRO A 65 -17.55 4.26 18.15
N TYR A 66 -16.67 3.52 18.82
CA TYR A 66 -15.23 3.55 18.55
C TYR A 66 -14.81 2.56 17.47
N ARG A 67 -15.68 1.64 17.05
CA ARG A 67 -15.42 0.74 15.93
C ARG A 67 -16.19 1.21 14.72
N GLY A 68 -15.50 1.84 13.79
CA GLY A 68 -16.13 2.34 12.58
C GLY A 68 -15.58 1.71 11.31
N VAL A 69 -16.26 2.01 10.22
CA VAL A 69 -16.01 1.42 8.91
C VAL A 69 -15.84 2.54 7.89
N VAL A 70 -14.90 2.34 6.99
CA VAL A 70 -14.75 3.11 5.76
C VAL A 70 -15.18 2.20 4.62
N VAL A 71 -16.15 2.66 3.82
CA VAL A 71 -16.68 1.91 2.68
C VAL A 71 -16.31 2.63 1.41
N TRP A 72 -15.89 1.88 0.40
CA TRP A 72 -15.73 2.33 -0.98
C TRP A 72 -16.93 1.82 -1.79
N PRO A 73 -17.99 2.65 -2.00
CA PRO A 73 -19.21 2.19 -2.67
C PRO A 73 -18.93 1.72 -4.10
N VAL A 74 -17.94 2.33 -4.74
CA VAL A 74 -17.32 1.85 -5.96
C VAL A 74 -15.90 1.45 -5.60
N PRO A 75 -15.49 0.18 -5.84
CA PRO A 75 -14.15 -0.25 -5.52
C PRO A 75 -13.10 0.65 -6.16
N GLU A 76 -12.19 1.16 -5.33
CA GLU A 76 -11.10 1.99 -5.81
C GLU A 76 -9.89 1.11 -6.08
N ASN A 77 -9.43 1.11 -7.33
CA ASN A 77 -8.26 0.38 -7.76
C ASN A 77 -7.00 1.25 -7.64
N ILE A 78 -6.07 0.82 -6.80
CA ILE A 78 -4.73 1.39 -6.74
C ILE A 78 -3.76 0.45 -7.45
N GLU A 79 -3.12 1.00 -8.48
CA GLU A 79 -2.21 0.25 -9.34
C GLU A 79 -0.75 0.69 -9.11
N ILE A 80 0.14 -0.30 -9.04
CA ILE A 80 1.58 -0.09 -9.04
C ILE A 80 2.25 -0.96 -10.10
N THR A 81 3.27 -0.42 -10.75
CA THR A 81 4.16 -1.20 -11.60
C THR A 81 5.49 -1.43 -10.89
N VAL A 82 5.84 -2.69 -10.72
CA VAL A 82 7.03 -3.15 -10.00
C VAL A 82 7.89 -3.98 -10.94
N THR A 83 9.13 -3.53 -11.17
CA THR A 83 10.13 -4.35 -11.86
C THR A 83 10.77 -5.29 -10.85
N LEU A 84 10.60 -6.61 -10.97
CA LEU A 84 11.31 -7.59 -10.15
C LEU A 84 12.56 -8.07 -10.89
N PHE A 85 13.56 -8.49 -10.13
CA PHE A 85 14.82 -8.98 -10.66
C PHE A 85 15.03 -10.42 -10.20
N LYS A 86 15.66 -11.24 -11.04
CA LYS A 86 16.12 -12.57 -10.63
C LYS A 86 17.44 -12.92 -11.29
N ASP A 87 18.22 -13.77 -10.63
CA ASP A 87 19.43 -14.30 -11.23
C ASP A 87 19.08 -15.26 -12.40
N PRO A 88 19.94 -15.39 -13.41
CA PRO A 88 19.64 -16.21 -14.60
C PRO A 88 19.23 -17.65 -14.31
N HIS A 89 19.81 -18.23 -13.26
CA HIS A 89 19.57 -19.60 -12.83
C HIS A 89 18.56 -19.71 -11.68
N ALA A 90 17.98 -18.59 -11.22
CA ALA A 90 16.98 -18.61 -10.17
C ALA A 90 15.57 -18.84 -10.76
N GLU A 91 14.79 -19.67 -10.08
CA GLU A 91 13.39 -19.90 -10.43
C GLU A 91 12.54 -18.69 -10.05
N GLU A 92 12.75 -18.17 -8.83
CA GLU A 92 11.98 -17.10 -8.21
C GLU A 92 12.61 -15.70 -8.39
N PHE A 93 11.76 -14.68 -8.24
CA PHE A 93 12.18 -13.29 -8.24
C PHE A 93 12.57 -12.80 -6.84
N GLU A 94 13.52 -11.88 -6.77
CA GLU A 94 13.86 -11.19 -5.53
C GLU A 94 12.65 -10.44 -4.95
N ASP A 95 12.48 -10.57 -3.64
CA ASP A 95 11.41 -9.91 -2.93
C ASP A 95 11.50 -8.39 -2.93
N LYS A 96 10.31 -7.78 -2.94
CA LYS A 96 10.15 -6.34 -2.73
C LYS A 96 9.08 -6.09 -1.70
N GLU A 97 9.52 -5.72 -0.52
CA GLU A 97 8.64 -5.28 0.56
C GLU A 97 7.99 -3.93 0.25
N TRP A 98 6.68 -3.85 0.49
CA TRP A 98 5.85 -2.65 0.46
C TRP A 98 5.07 -2.59 1.78
N THR A 99 4.84 -1.39 2.28
CA THR A 99 4.09 -1.16 3.51
C THR A 99 2.80 -0.44 3.20
N PHE A 100 1.70 -0.94 3.77
CA PHE A 100 0.40 -0.29 3.73
C PHE A 100 0.19 0.48 5.02
N VAL A 101 -0.10 1.77 4.90
CA VAL A 101 -0.32 2.66 6.03
C VAL A 101 -1.73 3.22 5.93
N ILE A 102 -2.45 3.21 7.05
CA ILE A 102 -3.72 3.94 7.18
C ILE A 102 -3.39 5.30 7.74
N GLU A 103 -3.72 6.35 6.98
CA GLU A 103 -3.50 7.73 7.41
C GLU A 103 -4.83 8.46 7.60
N ASN A 104 -4.89 9.32 8.61
CA ASN A 104 -5.98 10.24 8.83
C ASN A 104 -5.77 11.51 8.01
N VAL A 105 -6.81 11.91 7.28
CA VAL A 105 -6.85 13.18 6.54
C VAL A 105 -7.69 14.16 7.35
N SER A 106 -7.00 15.08 8.02
CA SER A 106 -7.59 16.20 8.77
C SER A 106 -7.78 17.42 7.88
#